data_AF-A0A0V0XUP5-F1
#
_entry.id   AF-A0A0V0XUP5-F1
#
_cell.length_a   1.000
_cell.length_b   1.000
_cell.length_c   1.000
_cell.angle_alpha   90.00
_cell.angle_beta   90.00
_cell.angle_gamma   90.00
#
_symmetry.space_group_name_H-M   'P 1'
#
loop_
_entity.id
_entity.type
_entity.pdbx_description
1 polymer ?
#
loop_
_entity_poly.entity_id
_entity_poly.type
_entity_poly.pdbx_seq_one_letter_code
_entity_poly.pdbx_strand_id
1 'polypeptide(L)'
;LSYCICIIKLVEINEMTEVIHKLDSNSTSQHDYVNQEELNYLNQLKDIIDHGVRKNDRTGIGTLSTFGTQSRYCLRDDIFPLLTTKRVFWRGVVEELLWFISGNTNAKKLSEKNVNIWDGNSSREFLDSRGLYNYEEGDLGPVYGFQWRHFGYPYTSMTADYAGKGYDQLQQCIKMIREEPESRRIIMTAWNPCDLEKVALPPCHCFVQFYVADGELSCQMYQRSADMCRLTLPAILY
;
A
#
# COMPACT_ATOMS: atom_id res chain seq x y z
N LEU A 1 -1.65 -9.19 5.80
CA LEU A 1 -2.26 -7.99 6.33
C LEU A 1 -1.88 -7.90 7.79
N SER A 2 -1.17 -6.89 8.26
CA SER A 2 -1.56 -6.33 9.56
C SER A 2 -1.97 -4.90 9.25
N TYR A 3 -3.27 -4.69 9.15
CA TYR A 3 -3.87 -3.38 8.97
C TYR A 3 -4.11 -2.80 10.35
N CYS A 4 -3.52 -1.64 10.61
CA CYS A 4 -3.72 -0.97 11.88
C CYS A 4 -5.11 -0.33 11.92
N ILE A 5 -5.39 0.58 10.99
CA ILE A 5 -6.69 1.24 10.86
C ILE A 5 -7.25 0.90 9.47
N CYS A 6 -8.32 0.10 9.45
CA CYS A 6 -9.11 -0.16 8.24
C CYS A 6 -10.29 0.80 8.20
N ILE A 7 -10.50 1.46 7.05
CA ILE A 7 -11.61 2.40 6.86
C ILE A 7 -12.42 2.08 5.61
N ILE A 8 -13.72 2.36 5.69
CA ILE A 8 -14.64 2.48 4.55
C ILE A 8 -15.24 3.89 4.61
N LYS A 9 -15.14 4.64 3.51
CA LYS A 9 -15.78 5.97 3.43
C LYS A 9 -17.29 5.80 3.34
N LEU A 10 -18.05 6.67 4.02
CA LEU A 10 -19.52 6.55 4.04
C LEU A 10 -20.15 6.58 2.64
N VAL A 11 -19.54 7.31 1.69
CA VAL A 11 -20.00 7.39 0.29
C VAL A 11 -19.83 6.08 -0.49
N GLU A 12 -18.96 5.17 -0.05
CA GLU A 12 -18.67 3.89 -0.73
C GLU A 12 -19.50 2.72 -0.15
N ILE A 13 -20.25 2.94 0.94
CA ILE A 13 -21.00 1.87 1.62
C ILE A 13 -22.07 1.25 0.72
N ASN A 14 -22.85 2.06 -0.01
CA ASN A 14 -23.95 1.55 -0.82
C ASN A 14 -23.43 0.63 -1.94
N GLU A 15 -22.36 1.04 -2.63
CA GLU A 15 -21.73 0.23 -3.68
C GLU A 15 -21.20 -1.10 -3.12
N MET A 16 -20.51 -1.06 -1.96
CA MET A 16 -19.97 -2.27 -1.32
C MET A 16 -21.07 -3.21 -0.83
N THR A 17 -22.17 -2.66 -0.32
CA THR A 17 -23.32 -3.44 0.15
C THR A 17 -23.99 -4.17 -1.02
N GLU A 18 -24.10 -3.53 -2.19
CA GLU A 18 -24.59 -4.19 -3.42
C GLU A 18 -23.67 -5.33 -3.88
N VAL A 19 -22.35 -5.14 -3.81
CA VAL A 19 -21.38 -6.19 -4.17
C VAL A 19 -21.52 -7.40 -3.23
N ILE A 20 -21.62 -7.15 -1.92
CA ILE A 20 -21.80 -8.21 -0.90
C ILE A 20 -23.12 -8.96 -1.13
N HIS A 21 -24.23 -8.24 -1.37
CA HIS A 21 -25.52 -8.87 -1.61
C HIS A 21 -25.56 -9.73 -2.89
N LYS A 22 -24.91 -9.31 -3.98
CA LYS A 22 -24.83 -10.10 -5.21
C LYS A 22 -24.11 -11.43 -5.00
N LEU A 23 -23.13 -11.46 -4.11
CA LEU A 23 -22.39 -12.69 -3.77
C LEU A 23 -23.25 -13.64 -2.92
N ASP A 24 -23.95 -13.10 -1.91
CA ASP A 24 -24.87 -13.88 -1.06
C ASP A 24 -26.04 -14.48 -1.87
N SER A 25 -26.48 -13.82 -2.96
CA SER A 25 -27.57 -14.32 -3.82
C SER A 25 -27.17 -15.37 -4.86
N ASN A 26 -25.88 -15.46 -5.21
CA ASN A 26 -25.40 -16.34 -6.28
C ASN A 26 -24.86 -17.70 -5.77
N SER A 27 -24.78 -17.92 -4.45
CA SER A 27 -24.13 -19.09 -3.85
C SER A 27 -24.97 -20.39 -3.86
N THR A 28 -25.87 -20.59 -4.83
CA THR A 28 -26.81 -21.73 -4.87
C THR A 28 -26.46 -22.88 -5.81
N SER A 29 -25.25 -22.92 -6.40
CA SER A 29 -24.77 -24.05 -7.22
C SER A 29 -23.69 -24.87 -6.50
N GLN A 30 -23.95 -26.16 -6.33
CA GLN A 30 -23.14 -27.12 -5.56
C GLN A 30 -21.76 -27.46 -6.17
N HIS A 31 -21.35 -26.80 -7.26
CA HIS A 31 -20.15 -27.15 -8.05
C HIS A 31 -19.23 -25.98 -8.42
N ASP A 32 -19.47 -24.76 -7.93
CA ASP A 32 -18.64 -23.62 -8.29
C ASP A 32 -17.41 -23.49 -7.39
N TYR A 33 -16.25 -23.29 -8.01
CA TYR A 33 -15.01 -22.94 -7.30
C TYR A 33 -15.21 -21.64 -6.51
N VAL A 34 -14.97 -21.70 -5.21
CA VAL A 34 -15.09 -20.54 -4.32
C VAL A 34 -13.70 -19.99 -4.01
N ASN A 35 -13.43 -18.76 -4.44
CA ASN A 35 -12.20 -18.05 -4.09
C ASN A 35 -12.23 -17.63 -2.61
N GLN A 36 -11.75 -18.51 -1.73
CA GLN A 36 -11.76 -18.29 -0.29
C GLN A 36 -10.96 -17.05 0.14
N GLU A 37 -9.89 -16.71 -0.56
CA GLU A 37 -9.04 -15.56 -0.23
C GLU A 37 -9.73 -14.23 -0.53
N GLU A 38 -10.44 -14.16 -1.65
CA GLU A 38 -11.27 -13.00 -1.98
C GLU A 38 -12.49 -12.89 -1.06
N LEU A 39 -13.12 -14.01 -0.69
CA LEU A 39 -14.17 -14.02 0.33
C LEU A 39 -13.69 -13.47 1.67
N ASN A 40 -12.44 -13.74 2.08
CA ASN A 40 -11.89 -13.18 3.31
C ASN A 40 -11.82 -11.65 3.25
N TYR A 41 -11.45 -11.07 2.11
CA TYR A 41 -11.48 -9.62 1.91
C TYR A 41 -12.91 -9.06 1.99
N LEU A 42 -13.87 -9.74 1.36
CA LEU A 42 -15.28 -9.32 1.37
C LEU A 42 -15.90 -9.42 2.78
N ASN A 43 -15.58 -10.47 3.52
CA ASN A 43 -16.03 -10.64 4.90
C ASN A 43 -15.46 -9.54 5.82
N GLN A 44 -14.23 -9.09 5.58
CA GLN A 44 -13.67 -7.94 6.31
C GLN A 44 -14.41 -6.63 5.97
N LEU A 45 -14.79 -6.43 4.72
CA LEU A 45 -15.62 -5.28 4.34
C LEU A 45 -16.97 -5.33 5.06
N LYS A 46 -17.63 -6.50 5.06
CA LYS A 46 -18.91 -6.72 5.73
C LYS A 46 -18.80 -6.44 7.24
N ASP A 47 -17.76 -6.95 7.89
CA ASP A 47 -17.51 -6.71 9.32
C ASP A 47 -17.34 -5.21 9.64
N ILE A 48 -16.63 -4.45 8.79
CA ILE A 48 -16.49 -3.00 8.96
C ILE A 48 -17.81 -2.27 8.75
N ILE A 49 -18.66 -2.73 7.83
CA ILE A 49 -19.98 -2.14 7.58
C ILE A 49 -20.91 -2.40 8.77
N ASP A 50 -20.95 -3.64 9.27
CA ASP A 50 -21.90 -4.08 10.30
C ASP A 50 -21.47 -3.65 11.71
N HIS A 51 -20.17 -3.67 12.00
CA HIS A 51 -19.62 -3.48 13.36
C HIS A 51 -18.63 -2.32 13.48
N GLY A 52 -18.28 -1.64 12.38
CA GLY A 52 -17.28 -0.58 12.37
C GLY A 52 -17.68 0.65 13.20
N VAL A 53 -16.70 1.26 13.85
CA VAL A 53 -16.89 2.49 14.61
C VAL A 53 -16.88 3.68 13.68
N ARG A 54 -17.96 4.46 13.68
CA ARG A 54 -18.05 5.71 12.94
C ARG A 54 -17.07 6.74 13.50
N LYS A 55 -16.22 7.28 12.63
CA LYS A 55 -15.30 8.37 12.94
C LYS A 55 -15.45 9.50 11.93
N ASN A 56 -15.33 10.72 12.42
CA ASN A 56 -15.11 11.87 11.57
C ASN A 56 -13.68 11.80 11.03
N ASP A 57 -13.50 12.09 9.75
CA ASP A 57 -12.21 12.08 9.09
C ASP A 57 -11.83 13.48 8.60
N ARG A 58 -10.56 13.67 8.22
CA ARG A 58 -10.03 14.95 7.75
C ARG A 58 -10.71 15.48 6.48
N THR A 59 -11.49 14.65 5.78
CA THR A 59 -12.18 15.00 4.52
C THR A 59 -13.62 15.46 4.74
N GLY A 60 -14.16 15.30 5.96
CA GLY A 60 -15.54 15.70 6.30
C GLY A 60 -16.62 14.71 5.85
N ILE A 61 -16.24 13.61 5.17
CA ILE A 61 -17.16 12.57 4.70
C ILE A 61 -17.55 11.65 5.86
N GLY A 62 -16.62 11.39 6.78
CA GLY A 62 -16.76 10.37 7.80
C GLY A 62 -16.42 8.97 7.27
N THR A 63 -16.04 8.09 8.19
CA THR A 63 -15.59 6.72 7.90
C THR A 63 -16.18 5.74 8.90
N LEU A 64 -16.42 4.50 8.47
CA LEU A 64 -16.51 3.36 9.39
C LEU A 64 -15.11 2.77 9.53
N SER A 65 -14.70 2.46 10.76
CA SER A 65 -13.35 2.02 11.04
C SER A 65 -13.28 0.84 12.00
N THR A 66 -12.32 -0.05 11.76
CA THR A 66 -11.91 -1.10 12.71
C THR A 66 -10.39 -1.06 12.89
N PHE A 67 -9.89 -1.71 13.94
CA PHE A 67 -8.49 -1.72 14.31
C PHE A 67 -7.91 -3.13 14.38
N GLY A 68 -6.79 -3.37 13.70
CA GLY A 68 -6.03 -4.62 13.81
C GLY A 68 -6.56 -5.78 12.95
N THR A 69 -6.81 -5.55 11.66
CA THR A 69 -7.27 -6.60 10.74
C THR A 69 -6.09 -7.34 10.09
N GLN A 70 -6.24 -8.63 9.81
CA GLN A 70 -5.24 -9.44 9.12
C GLN A 70 -5.81 -10.24 7.95
N SER A 71 -5.04 -10.31 6.87
CA SER A 71 -5.35 -11.09 5.67
C SER A 71 -4.11 -11.83 5.17
N ARG A 72 -4.31 -12.94 4.46
CA ARG A 72 -3.24 -13.79 3.92
C ARG A 72 -3.66 -14.29 2.55
N TYR A 73 -2.71 -14.28 1.60
CA TYR A 73 -2.90 -14.68 0.22
C TYR A 73 -1.75 -15.58 -0.19
N CYS A 74 -2.06 -16.69 -0.84
CA CYS A 74 -1.11 -17.67 -1.34
C CYS A 74 -0.69 -17.31 -2.76
N LEU A 75 0.62 -17.32 -3.03
CA LEU A 75 1.19 -17.11 -4.37
C LEU A 75 1.70 -18.37 -5.04
N ARG A 76 1.51 -19.53 -4.40
CA ARG A 76 1.84 -20.82 -5.01
C ARG A 76 0.99 -21.07 -6.25
N ASP A 77 1.43 -22.00 -7.07
CA ASP A 77 0.70 -22.51 -8.23
C ASP A 77 0.37 -21.42 -9.28
N ASP A 78 1.26 -20.43 -9.42
CA ASP A 78 1.13 -19.29 -10.34
C ASP A 78 -0.15 -18.45 -10.12
N ILE A 79 -0.68 -18.47 -8.88
CA ILE A 79 -1.85 -17.70 -8.50
C ILE A 79 -1.42 -16.31 -8.05
N PHE A 80 -2.10 -15.28 -8.57
CA PHE A 80 -1.88 -13.90 -8.16
C PHE A 80 -3.18 -13.32 -7.57
N PRO A 81 -3.17 -12.78 -6.34
CA PRO A 81 -4.37 -12.36 -5.60
C PRO A 81 -4.88 -10.99 -6.07
N LEU A 82 -5.19 -10.89 -7.37
CA LEU A 82 -5.87 -9.74 -7.94
C LEU A 82 -7.37 -9.90 -7.72
N LEU A 83 -7.99 -8.93 -7.04
CA LEU A 83 -9.43 -8.93 -6.80
C LEU A 83 -10.20 -9.01 -8.12
N THR A 84 -11.21 -9.87 -8.16
CA THR A 84 -12.05 -10.11 -9.35
C THR A 84 -13.42 -9.45 -9.24
N THR A 85 -13.87 -9.16 -8.03
CA THR A 85 -15.12 -8.45 -7.72
C THR A 85 -15.14 -6.99 -8.19
N LYS A 86 -13.97 -6.40 -8.45
CA LYS A 86 -13.83 -5.05 -9.03
C LYS A 86 -12.62 -5.00 -9.95
N ARG A 87 -12.67 -4.14 -10.96
CA ARG A 87 -11.53 -3.94 -11.86
C ARG A 87 -10.39 -3.21 -11.14
N VAL A 88 -9.23 -3.85 -11.06
CA VAL A 88 -8.00 -3.24 -10.51
C VAL A 88 -7.21 -2.53 -11.61
N PHE A 89 -6.69 -1.34 -11.30
CA PHE A 89 -5.78 -0.62 -12.21
C PHE A 89 -4.36 -1.19 -12.15
N TRP A 90 -4.18 -2.41 -12.69
CA TRP A 90 -2.94 -3.19 -12.61
C TRP A 90 -1.70 -2.45 -13.14
N ARG A 91 -1.83 -1.76 -14.28
CA ARG A 91 -0.73 -0.96 -14.86
C ARG A 91 -0.21 0.07 -13.86
N GLY A 92 -1.11 0.74 -13.14
CA GLY A 92 -0.73 1.73 -12.12
C GLY A 92 0.09 1.10 -10.99
N VAL A 93 -0.34 -0.07 -10.50
CA VAL A 93 0.35 -0.80 -9.41
C VAL A 93 1.77 -1.18 -9.81
N VAL A 94 1.96 -1.73 -11.01
CA VAL A 94 3.29 -2.15 -11.48
C VAL A 94 4.20 -0.95 -11.70
N GLU A 95 3.72 0.11 -12.36
CA GLU A 95 4.52 1.31 -12.62
C GLU A 95 4.90 2.04 -11.32
N GLU A 96 3.99 2.10 -10.35
CA GLU A 96 4.26 2.64 -9.02
C GLU A 96 5.31 1.81 -8.27
N LEU A 97 5.21 0.48 -8.29
CA LEU A 97 6.20 -0.38 -7.66
C LEU A 97 7.59 -0.20 -8.26
N LEU A 98 7.69 -0.15 -9.60
CA LEU A 98 8.95 0.12 -10.30
C LEU A 98 9.49 1.52 -9.95
N TRP A 99 8.61 2.51 -9.81
CA TRP A 99 8.98 3.85 -9.37
C TRP A 99 9.53 3.84 -7.93
N PHE A 100 8.90 3.12 -6.99
CA PHE A 100 9.45 2.93 -5.63
C PHE A 100 10.81 2.23 -5.65
N ILE A 101 10.94 1.13 -6.39
CA ILE A 101 12.20 0.39 -6.50
C ILE A 101 13.30 1.30 -7.03
N SER A 102 13.01 2.18 -7.99
CA SER A 102 14.00 3.12 -8.54
C SER A 102 14.45 4.23 -7.57
N GLY A 103 13.82 4.36 -6.40
CA GLY A 103 14.11 5.43 -5.44
C GLY A 103 13.56 6.80 -5.86
N ASN A 104 12.67 6.84 -6.85
CA ASN A 104 12.19 8.10 -7.41
C ASN A 104 11.15 8.77 -6.50
N THR A 105 11.10 10.10 -6.54
CA THR A 105 10.17 10.94 -5.76
C THR A 105 9.41 11.95 -6.61
N ASN A 106 9.63 11.94 -7.94
CA ASN A 106 8.94 12.78 -8.90
C ASN A 106 7.67 12.08 -9.43
N ALA A 107 6.51 12.57 -9.03
CA ALA A 107 5.21 12.07 -9.46
C ALA A 107 4.98 12.23 -10.98
N LYS A 108 5.59 13.24 -11.62
CA LYS A 108 5.42 13.50 -13.06
C LYS A 108 5.88 12.33 -13.93
N LYS A 109 6.87 11.55 -13.48
CA LYS A 109 7.31 10.34 -14.19
C LYS A 109 6.23 9.26 -14.27
N LEU A 110 5.31 9.23 -13.30
CA LEU A 110 4.13 8.37 -13.33
C LEU A 110 3.05 8.98 -14.24
N SER A 111 2.83 10.29 -14.15
CA SER A 111 1.86 11.00 -14.99
C SER A 111 2.20 10.91 -16.49
N GLU A 112 3.49 10.98 -16.85
CA GLU A 112 4.01 10.74 -18.20
C GLU A 112 3.63 9.35 -18.75
N LYS A 113 3.45 8.37 -17.86
CA LYS A 113 3.01 7.00 -18.19
C LYS A 113 1.49 6.82 -18.04
N ASN A 114 0.74 7.91 -17.91
CA ASN A 114 -0.70 7.91 -17.64
C ASN A 114 -1.05 7.15 -16.34
N VAL A 115 -0.27 7.38 -15.29
CA VAL A 115 -0.49 6.87 -13.93
C VAL A 115 -0.56 8.07 -12.98
N ASN A 116 -1.79 8.54 -12.72
CA ASN A 116 -2.05 9.84 -12.08
C ASN A 116 -2.42 9.71 -10.59
N ILE A 117 -2.01 8.61 -9.95
CA ILE A 117 -2.40 8.28 -8.56
C ILE A 117 -1.81 9.26 -7.53
N TRP A 118 -0.73 9.96 -7.89
CA TRP A 118 -0.02 10.91 -7.03
C TRP A 118 -0.26 12.39 -7.41
N ASP A 119 -0.97 12.67 -8.51
CA ASP A 119 -1.16 14.03 -9.03
C ASP A 119 -1.86 14.92 -7.99
N GLY A 120 -2.92 14.42 -7.36
CA GLY A 120 -3.65 15.17 -6.33
C GLY A 120 -2.83 15.47 -5.07
N ASN A 121 -1.83 14.64 -4.75
CA ASN A 121 -0.95 14.84 -3.59
C ASN A 121 0.33 15.61 -3.91
N SER A 122 0.60 15.85 -5.19
CA SER A 122 1.80 16.56 -5.65
C SER A 122 1.49 17.90 -6.30
N SER A 123 0.21 18.29 -6.33
CA SER A 123 -0.24 19.60 -6.80
C SER A 123 0.31 20.72 -5.92
N ARG A 124 0.48 21.91 -6.50
CA ARG A 124 0.94 23.09 -5.77
C ARG A 124 0.09 23.39 -4.53
N GLU A 125 -1.23 23.35 -4.68
CA GLU A 125 -2.19 23.59 -3.59
C GLU A 125 -2.00 22.59 -2.43
N PHE A 126 -1.82 21.30 -2.75
CA PHE A 126 -1.64 20.28 -1.72
C PHE A 126 -0.30 20.44 -1.00
N LEU A 127 0.78 20.68 -1.74
CA LEU A 127 2.11 20.91 -1.14
C LEU A 127 2.12 22.15 -0.23
N ASP A 128 1.44 23.24 -0.63
CA ASP A 128 1.30 24.44 0.19
C ASP A 128 0.48 24.19 1.45
N SER A 129 -0.58 23.39 1.36
CA SER A 129 -1.38 22.96 2.53
C SER A 129 -0.56 22.14 3.54
N ARG A 130 0.55 21.55 3.10
CA ARG A 130 1.50 20.79 3.92
C ARG A 130 2.68 21.64 4.40
N GLY A 131 2.76 22.92 4.03
CA GLY A 131 3.88 23.80 4.36
C GLY A 131 5.14 23.53 3.53
N LEU A 132 5.02 22.78 2.42
CA LEU A 132 6.13 22.40 1.54
C LEU A 132 6.32 23.41 0.40
N TYR A 133 6.43 24.70 0.75
CA TYR A 133 6.51 25.80 -0.22
C TYR A 133 7.73 25.71 -1.15
N ASN A 134 8.81 25.11 -0.65
CA ASN A 134 10.09 24.98 -1.38
C ASN A 134 10.11 23.81 -2.37
N TYR A 135 9.11 22.94 -2.35
CA TYR A 135 9.05 21.78 -3.24
C TYR A 135 8.47 22.19 -4.58
N GLU A 136 8.97 21.65 -5.68
CA GLU A 136 8.36 21.86 -6.98
C GLU A 136 7.07 21.01 -7.11
N GLU A 137 6.14 21.45 -7.95
CA GLU A 137 4.98 20.61 -8.28
C GLU A 137 5.44 19.27 -8.86
N GLY A 138 4.89 18.17 -8.35
CA GLY A 138 5.35 16.81 -8.64
C GLY A 138 6.35 16.24 -7.62
N ASP A 139 6.97 17.05 -6.77
CA ASP A 139 7.92 16.59 -5.75
C ASP A 139 7.17 16.09 -4.50
N LEU A 140 7.22 14.79 -4.25
CA LEU A 140 6.57 14.17 -3.10
C LEU A 140 7.41 14.21 -1.82
N GLY A 141 8.66 14.66 -1.90
CA GLY A 141 9.63 14.56 -0.81
C GLY A 141 10.25 13.17 -0.67
N PRO A 142 10.91 12.88 0.47
CA PRO A 142 11.55 11.60 0.74
C PRO A 142 10.53 10.50 1.11
N VAL A 143 9.62 10.19 0.19
CA VAL A 143 8.60 9.15 0.31
C VAL A 143 9.16 7.75 0.08
N TYR A 144 8.29 6.73 0.07
CA TYR A 144 8.59 5.30 -0.01
C TYR A 144 9.91 4.91 -0.69
N GLY A 145 10.03 5.16 -2.01
CA GLY A 145 11.20 4.75 -2.78
C GLY A 145 12.49 5.36 -2.25
N PHE A 146 12.47 6.63 -1.88
CA PHE A 146 13.62 7.29 -1.26
C PHE A 146 14.01 6.60 0.04
N GLN A 147 13.04 6.31 0.91
CA GLN A 147 13.35 5.60 2.16
C GLN A 147 13.85 4.17 1.88
N TRP A 148 13.37 3.48 0.86
CA TRP A 148 13.84 2.13 0.52
C TRP A 148 15.28 2.10 0.02
N ARG A 149 15.71 3.10 -0.73
CA ARG A 149 17.03 3.12 -1.39
C ARG A 149 18.07 4.01 -0.69
N HIS A 150 17.62 5.02 0.06
CA HIS A 150 18.43 6.12 0.59
C HIS A 150 18.10 6.45 2.05
N PHE A 151 17.71 5.44 2.85
CA PHE A 151 17.23 5.65 4.22
C PHE A 151 18.24 6.45 5.06
N GLY A 152 17.74 7.48 5.77
CA GLY A 152 18.53 8.32 6.67
C GLY A 152 19.39 9.39 5.98
N TYR A 153 19.41 9.47 4.64
CA TYR A 153 20.12 10.54 3.94
C TYR A 153 19.27 11.81 3.80
N PRO A 154 19.84 13.03 3.96
CA PRO A 154 19.09 14.27 3.78
C PRO A 154 18.54 14.44 2.36
N TYR A 155 17.23 14.64 2.26
CA TYR A 155 16.55 14.97 1.01
C TYR A 155 16.81 16.42 0.59
N THR A 156 17.00 16.65 -0.71
CA THR A 156 17.20 17.99 -1.28
C THR A 156 16.16 18.33 -2.35
N SER A 157 16.02 17.50 -3.38
CA SER A 157 15.04 17.67 -4.46
C SER A 157 14.74 16.34 -5.17
N MET A 158 13.64 16.27 -5.92
CA MET A 158 13.28 15.11 -6.73
C MET A 158 14.18 14.87 -7.96
N THR A 159 15.06 15.81 -8.29
CA THR A 159 15.99 15.76 -9.44
C THR A 159 17.44 15.48 -9.04
N ALA A 160 17.75 15.51 -7.74
CA ALA A 160 19.09 15.25 -7.24
C ALA A 160 19.51 13.78 -7.40
N ASP A 161 20.81 13.56 -7.56
CA ASP A 161 21.39 12.22 -7.59
C ASP A 161 21.70 11.72 -6.16
N TYR A 162 21.01 10.67 -5.76
CA TYR A 162 21.15 10.00 -4.47
C TYR A 162 21.91 8.66 -4.56
N ALA A 163 22.48 8.31 -5.72
CA ALA A 163 23.20 7.05 -5.88
C ALA A 163 24.30 6.85 -4.80
N GLY A 164 24.27 5.69 -4.13
CA GLY A 164 25.21 5.34 -3.07
C GLY A 164 25.07 6.14 -1.76
N LYS A 165 24.06 7.01 -1.65
CA LYS A 165 23.79 7.80 -0.44
C LYS A 165 22.72 7.14 0.42
N GLY A 166 22.90 7.22 1.74
CA GLY A 166 22.01 6.61 2.72
C GLY A 166 22.17 5.10 2.81
N TYR A 167 21.20 4.45 3.47
CA TYR A 167 21.16 2.99 3.61
C TYR A 167 20.14 2.38 2.63
N ASP A 168 20.62 1.56 1.69
CA ASP A 168 19.79 0.86 0.70
C ASP A 168 19.17 -0.40 1.33
N GLN A 169 18.00 -0.21 1.96
CA GLN A 169 17.27 -1.29 2.64
C GLN A 169 16.89 -2.41 1.68
N LEU A 170 16.45 -2.07 0.46
CA LEU A 170 16.03 -3.05 -0.53
C LEU A 170 17.19 -3.97 -0.93
N GLN A 171 18.35 -3.37 -1.24
CA GLN A 171 19.54 -4.14 -1.60
C GLN A 171 20.01 -5.04 -0.45
N GLN A 172 19.90 -4.56 0.79
CA GLN A 172 20.27 -5.35 1.97
C GLN A 172 19.28 -6.49 2.24
N CYS A 173 17.98 -6.29 2.06
CA CYS A 173 17.00 -7.37 2.11
C CYS A 173 17.29 -8.45 1.07
N ILE A 174 17.54 -8.07 -0.19
CA ILE A 174 17.88 -9.02 -1.25
C ILE A 174 19.15 -9.81 -0.92
N LYS A 175 20.17 -9.12 -0.38
CA LYS A 175 21.41 -9.76 0.05
C LYS A 175 21.16 -10.77 1.16
N MET A 176 20.44 -10.39 2.22
CA MET A 176 20.13 -11.29 3.33
C MET A 176 19.28 -12.49 2.90
N ILE A 177 18.31 -12.32 2.00
CA ILE A 177 17.52 -13.44 1.46
C ILE A 177 18.43 -14.49 0.78
N ARG A 178 19.49 -14.05 0.11
CA ARG A 178 20.42 -14.94 -0.61
C ARG A 178 21.50 -15.55 0.27
N GLU A 179 22.05 -14.76 1.19
CA GLU A 179 23.25 -15.11 1.96
C GLU A 179 22.94 -15.56 3.40
N GLU A 180 21.86 -15.04 4.00
CA GLU A 180 21.45 -15.30 5.39
C GLU A 180 19.91 -15.48 5.52
N PRO A 181 19.30 -16.46 4.81
CA PRO A 181 17.84 -16.60 4.72
C PRO A 181 17.13 -16.84 6.06
N GLU A 182 17.82 -17.47 7.02
CA GLU A 182 17.32 -17.73 8.38
C GLU A 182 17.28 -16.46 9.25
N SER A 183 17.74 -15.32 8.72
CA SER A 183 17.75 -14.06 9.43
C SER A 183 16.33 -13.60 9.76
N ARG A 184 16.11 -13.28 11.04
CA ARG A 184 14.86 -12.64 11.51
C ARG A 184 14.87 -11.13 11.33
N ARG A 185 15.84 -10.58 10.59
CA ARG A 185 16.09 -9.15 10.43
C ARG A 185 15.95 -8.68 8.98
N ILE A 186 15.36 -9.50 8.11
CA ILE A 186 15.11 -9.15 6.71
C ILE A 186 13.91 -8.21 6.64
N ILE A 187 14.17 -6.93 6.88
CA ILE A 187 13.16 -5.90 7.12
C ILE A 187 13.50 -4.66 6.31
N MET A 188 12.48 -4.02 5.75
CA MET A 188 12.55 -2.66 5.21
C MET A 188 11.39 -1.81 5.73
N THR A 189 11.65 -0.52 5.93
CA THR A 189 10.64 0.44 6.39
C THR A 189 10.63 1.72 5.57
N ALA A 190 9.44 2.23 5.30
CA ALA A 190 9.24 3.57 4.76
C ALA A 190 9.01 4.61 5.88
N TRP A 191 8.85 4.18 7.13
CA TRP A 191 8.50 5.07 8.24
C TRP A 191 9.74 5.67 8.90
N ASN A 192 10.13 6.86 8.46
CA ASN A 192 11.22 7.63 9.06
C ASN A 192 10.66 8.86 9.81
N PRO A 193 10.62 8.84 11.16
CA PRO A 193 10.10 9.95 11.96
C PRO A 193 10.73 11.31 11.65
N CYS A 194 12.02 11.34 11.30
CA CYS A 194 12.76 12.57 11.02
C CYS A 194 12.35 13.25 9.69
N ASP A 195 11.65 12.53 8.82
CA ASP A 195 11.25 12.99 7.48
C ASP A 195 9.72 13.09 7.31
N LEU A 196 8.92 12.75 8.32
CA LEU A 196 7.44 12.75 8.22
C LEU A 196 6.85 14.13 7.89
N GLU A 197 7.52 15.20 8.31
CA GLU A 197 7.11 16.58 8.01
C GLU A 197 7.59 17.04 6.63
N LYS A 198 8.52 16.32 6.01
CA LYS A 198 9.12 16.64 4.71
C LYS A 198 8.44 15.93 3.55
N VAL A 199 7.48 15.05 3.81
CA VAL A 199 6.76 14.30 2.78
C VAL A 199 5.39 14.90 2.51
N ALA A 200 4.96 14.86 1.25
CA ALA A 200 3.62 15.30 0.87
C ALA A 200 2.55 14.51 1.64
N LEU A 201 2.69 13.18 1.67
CA LEU A 201 1.82 12.29 2.43
C LEU A 201 2.66 11.24 3.18
N PRO A 202 2.49 11.10 4.50
CA PRO A 202 3.14 10.05 5.27
C PRO A 202 2.80 8.66 4.74
N PRO A 203 3.77 7.73 4.69
CA PRO A 203 3.60 6.44 4.03
C PRO A 203 2.52 5.60 4.72
N CYS A 204 1.63 4.97 3.95
CA CYS A 204 0.58 4.09 4.46
C CYS A 204 1.11 2.67 4.71
N HIS A 205 1.82 2.08 3.74
CA HIS A 205 2.54 0.83 3.91
C HIS A 205 3.94 1.11 4.48
N CYS A 206 4.07 0.87 5.79
CA CYS A 206 5.15 1.42 6.60
C CYS A 206 6.33 0.47 6.76
N PHE A 207 6.06 -0.83 6.83
CA PHE A 207 7.03 -1.82 7.26
C PHE A 207 6.79 -3.13 6.52
N VAL A 208 7.86 -3.74 6.03
CA VAL A 208 7.82 -5.00 5.31
C VAL A 208 8.89 -5.91 5.90
N GLN A 209 8.50 -7.13 6.23
CA GLN A 209 9.39 -8.18 6.71
C GLN A 209 9.29 -9.39 5.78
N PHE A 210 10.44 -9.96 5.46
CA PHE A 210 10.54 -11.19 4.70
C PHE A 210 10.89 -12.35 5.61
N TYR A 211 10.47 -13.55 5.20
CA TYR A 211 10.73 -14.80 5.90
C TYR A 211 11.00 -15.87 4.85
N VAL A 212 12.12 -16.58 4.99
CA VAL A 212 12.48 -17.69 4.10
C VAL A 212 12.40 -18.98 4.91
N ALA A 213 11.67 -19.97 4.41
CA ALA A 213 11.59 -21.29 5.01
C ALA A 213 11.23 -22.33 3.94
N ASP A 214 11.77 -23.54 4.06
CA ASP A 214 11.47 -24.66 3.16
C ASP A 214 11.67 -24.34 1.66
N GLY A 215 12.61 -23.44 1.34
CA GLY A 215 12.87 -22.98 -0.03
C GLY A 215 11.85 -21.97 -0.57
N GLU A 216 10.91 -21.52 0.27
CA GLU A 216 9.86 -20.55 -0.07
C GLU A 216 10.10 -19.19 0.59
N LEU A 217 9.57 -18.13 -0.01
CA LEU A 217 9.71 -16.75 0.46
C LEU A 217 8.34 -16.16 0.79
N SER A 218 8.12 -15.87 2.07
CA SER A 218 6.96 -15.13 2.56
C SER A 218 7.29 -13.65 2.79
N CYS A 219 6.30 -12.79 2.65
CA CYS A 219 6.39 -11.35 2.84
C CYS A 219 5.19 -10.82 3.64
N GLN A 220 5.50 -10.23 4.79
CA GLN A 220 4.56 -9.54 5.65
C GLN A 220 4.69 -8.03 5.48
N MET A 221 3.59 -7.37 5.15
CA MET A 221 3.51 -5.91 5.16
C MET A 221 2.55 -5.41 6.24
N TYR A 222 2.98 -4.37 6.94
CA TYR A 222 2.19 -3.61 7.88
C TYR A 222 1.75 -2.28 7.27
N GLN A 223 0.44 -2.06 7.25
CA GLN A 223 -0.18 -0.87 6.71
C GLN A 223 -0.89 -0.11 7.83
N ARG A 224 -0.44 1.11 8.14
CA ARG A 224 -0.99 1.90 9.25
C ARG A 224 -2.42 2.40 8.98
N SER A 225 -2.77 2.56 7.71
CA SER A 225 -4.06 3.08 7.25
C SER A 225 -4.42 2.45 5.93
N ALA A 226 -5.54 1.73 5.89
CA ALA A 226 -6.05 1.05 4.71
C ALA A 226 -7.44 1.55 4.37
N ASP A 227 -7.56 2.22 3.23
CA ASP A 227 -8.84 2.43 2.57
C ASP A 227 -9.24 1.11 1.89
N MET A 228 -10.13 0.36 2.53
CA MET A 228 -10.46 -1.01 2.14
C MET A 228 -11.15 -1.06 0.77
N CYS A 229 -11.94 -0.03 0.45
CA CYS A 229 -12.65 0.08 -0.83
C CYS A 229 -11.70 0.40 -1.99
N ARG A 230 -10.64 1.17 -1.73
CA ARG A 230 -9.62 1.55 -2.72
C ARG A 230 -8.43 0.59 -2.78
N LEU A 231 -8.44 -0.48 -1.98
CA LEU A 231 -7.38 -1.47 -1.98
C LEU A 231 -7.27 -2.13 -3.38
N THR A 232 -6.13 -1.96 -4.03
CA THR A 232 -5.83 -2.53 -5.36
C THR A 232 -5.24 -3.93 -5.26
N LEU A 233 -4.47 -4.20 -4.21
CA LEU A 233 -3.97 -5.51 -3.86
C LEU A 233 -4.16 -5.78 -2.37
N PRO A 234 -4.70 -6.94 -2.00
CA PRO A 234 -4.62 -7.45 -0.65
C PRO A 234 -3.17 -7.79 -0.29
N ALA A 235 -2.42 -6.79 0.16
CA ALA A 235 -0.96 -6.85 0.14
C ALA A 235 -0.29 -7.66 1.29
N ILE A 236 -0.46 -8.97 1.33
CA ILE A 236 0.56 -9.88 1.87
C ILE A 236 0.81 -10.95 0.81
N LEU A 237 2.08 -11.24 0.55
CA LEU A 237 2.56 -12.15 -0.48
C LEU A 237 3.19 -13.35 0.25
N TYR A 238 2.57 -14.53 0.22
CA TYR A 238 3.16 -15.77 0.74
C TYR A 238 3.61 -16.68 -0.39
#